data_AF-A0A3R7I6N6-F1
#
_entry.id   AF-A0A3R7I6N6-F1
#
_cell.length_a   1.000
_cell.length_b   1.000
_cell.length_c   1.000
_cell.angle_alpha   90.00
_cell.angle_beta   90.00
_cell.angle_gamma   90.00
#
_symmetry.space_group_name_H-M   'P 1'
#
loop_
_entity.id
_entity.type
_entity.pdbx_description
1 polymer ?
#
loop_
_entity_poly.entity_id
_entity_poly.type
_entity_poly.pdbx_seq_one_letter_code
_entity_poly.pdbx_strand_id
1 'polypeptide(L)'
;MAVWVTAASVASALNVVVLLALLSVWARNYLSVGSKHALGLTVFGFLLLAENCLSVYYYVLDPEVAVLLRNAAPVAGRAMTFVAILELGGLLFLAWISLD
;
A
#
# COMPACT_ATOMS: atom_id res chain seq x y z
N MET A 1 12.33 18.65 -4.36
CA MET A 1 10.86 18.63 -4.41
C MET A 1 10.33 17.33 -5.00
N ALA A 2 10.89 16.85 -6.13
CA ALA A 2 10.51 15.56 -6.74
C ALA A 2 10.78 14.30 -5.87
N VAL A 3 11.83 14.29 -5.03
CA VAL A 3 12.27 13.10 -4.29
C VAL A 3 11.19 12.51 -3.37
N TRP A 4 10.40 13.35 -2.68
CA TRP A 4 9.36 12.86 -1.77
C TRP A 4 8.22 12.19 -2.51
N VAL A 5 7.68 12.82 -3.56
CA VAL A 5 6.62 12.23 -4.38
C VAL A 5 7.11 10.94 -5.05
N THR A 6 8.37 10.91 -5.53
CA THR A 6 8.98 9.68 -6.06
C THR A 6 9.08 8.59 -5.00
N ALA A 7 9.56 8.91 -3.80
CA ALA A 7 9.66 7.93 -2.70
C ALA A 7 8.27 7.40 -2.28
N ALA A 8 7.27 8.27 -2.15
CA ALA A 8 5.89 7.87 -1.89
C ALA A 8 5.35 6.96 -3.00
N SER A 9 5.63 7.27 -4.27
CA SER A 9 5.23 6.44 -5.41
C SER A 9 5.82 5.04 -5.35
N VAL A 10 7.13 4.95 -5.08
CA VAL A 10 7.83 3.66 -4.95
C VAL A 10 7.29 2.87 -3.75
N ALA A 11 7.11 3.52 -2.60
CA ALA A 11 6.57 2.87 -1.40
C ALA A 11 5.15 2.34 -1.64
N SER A 12 4.24 3.15 -2.20
CA SER A 12 2.88 2.70 -2.52
C SER A 12 2.87 1.57 -3.55
N ALA A 13 3.75 1.60 -4.56
CA ALA A 13 3.86 0.50 -5.52
C ALA A 13 4.35 -0.80 -4.85
N LEU A 14 5.30 -0.71 -3.91
CA LEU A 14 5.74 -1.86 -3.12
C LEU A 14 4.63 -2.39 -2.21
N ASN A 15 3.86 -1.51 -1.56
CA ASN A 15 2.69 -1.89 -0.76
C ASN A 15 1.70 -2.70 -1.59
N VAL A 16 1.37 -2.25 -2.81
CA VAL A 16 0.51 -2.99 -3.75
C VAL A 16 1.03 -4.42 -3.98
N VAL A 17 2.32 -4.56 -4.29
CA VAL A 17 2.93 -5.88 -4.56
C VAL A 17 2.86 -6.79 -3.33
N VAL A 18 3.23 -6.29 -2.15
CA VAL A 18 3.20 -7.07 -0.89
C VAL A 18 1.76 -7.43 -0.51
N LEU A 19 0.82 -6.51 -0.67
CA LEU A 19 -0.61 -6.75 -0.40
C LEU A 19 -1.19 -7.82 -1.32
N LEU A 20 -0.86 -7.83 -2.61
CA LEU A 20 -1.30 -8.89 -3.52
C LEU A 20 -0.80 -10.27 -3.07
N ALA A 21 0.46 -10.35 -2.63
CA ALA A 21 1.02 -11.58 -2.09
C ALA A 21 0.28 -12.01 -0.80
N LEU A 22 0.12 -11.11 0.16
CA LEU A 22 -0.59 -11.37 1.42
C LEU A 22 -2.04 -11.77 1.22
N LEU A 23 -2.78 -11.06 0.36
CA LEU A 23 -4.15 -11.40 0.01
C LEU A 23 -4.26 -12.80 -0.58
N SER A 24 -3.29 -13.21 -1.41
CA SER A 24 -3.28 -14.57 -1.96
C SER A 24 -3.12 -15.63 -0.85
N VAL A 25 -2.30 -15.36 0.17
CA VAL A 25 -2.08 -16.25 1.32
C VAL A 25 -3.32 -16.27 2.21
N TRP A 26 -3.85 -15.12 2.61
CA TRP A 26 -5.00 -15.03 3.50
C TRP A 26 -6.28 -15.57 2.87
N ALA A 27 -6.52 -15.32 1.58
CA ALA A 27 -7.66 -15.90 0.87
C ALA A 27 -7.56 -17.43 0.80
N ARG A 28 -6.37 -17.98 0.52
CA ARG A 28 -6.14 -19.43 0.55
C ARG A 28 -6.36 -20.00 1.94
N ASN A 29 -5.83 -19.36 2.98
CA ASN A 29 -6.00 -19.79 4.37
C ASN A 29 -7.46 -19.71 4.84
N TYR A 30 -8.21 -18.71 4.37
CA TYR A 30 -9.64 -18.62 4.63
C TYR A 30 -10.40 -19.79 3.97
N LEU A 31 -10.07 -20.12 2.73
CA LEU A 31 -10.72 -21.24 2.02
C LEU A 31 -10.36 -22.61 2.62
N SER A 32 -9.17 -22.77 3.20
CA SER A 32 -8.74 -24.05 3.80
C SER A 32 -9.17 -24.23 5.26
N VAL A 33 -9.02 -23.19 6.09
CA VAL A 33 -9.24 -23.26 7.56
C VAL A 33 -10.57 -22.62 7.97
N GLY A 34 -11.14 -21.72 7.17
CA GLY A 34 -12.40 -21.04 7.49
C GLY A 34 -12.30 -20.02 8.64
N SER A 35 -11.09 -19.57 8.99
CA SER A 35 -10.87 -18.67 10.13
C SER A 35 -11.43 -17.27 9.88
N LYS A 36 -12.21 -16.74 10.85
CA LYS A 36 -12.70 -15.36 10.83
C LYS A 36 -11.57 -14.33 10.83
N HIS A 37 -10.41 -14.67 11.41
CA HIS A 37 -9.24 -13.80 11.39
C HIS A 37 -8.65 -13.66 9.97
N ALA A 38 -8.57 -14.75 9.21
CA ALA A 38 -8.11 -14.73 7.82
C ALA A 38 -9.05 -13.93 6.92
N LEU A 39 -10.37 -14.05 7.12
CA LEU A 39 -11.36 -13.21 6.42
C LEU A 39 -11.20 -11.74 6.76
N GLY A 40 -11.03 -11.41 8.06
CA GLY A 40 -10.81 -10.03 8.51
C GLY A 40 -9.58 -9.41 7.86
N LEU A 41 -8.45 -10.14 7.87
CA LEU A 41 -7.21 -9.72 7.20
C LEU A 41 -7.39 -9.58 5.68
N THR A 42 -8.13 -10.49 5.04
CA THR A 42 -8.39 -10.42 3.59
C THR A 42 -9.19 -9.17 3.24
N VAL A 43 -10.28 -8.88 3.95
CA VAL A 43 -11.09 -7.68 3.70
C VAL A 43 -10.29 -6.41 3.96
N PHE A 44 -9.58 -6.35 5.09
CA PHE A 44 -8.71 -5.23 5.42
C PHE A 44 -7.63 -5.01 4.35
N GLY A 45 -6.93 -6.06 3.94
CA GLY A 45 -5.91 -6.01 2.89
C GLY A 45 -6.47 -5.55 1.55
N PHE A 46 -7.72 -5.90 1.21
CA PHE A 46 -8.35 -5.48 -0.05
C PHE A 46 -8.66 -3.98 -0.05
N LEU A 47 -9.16 -3.45 1.07
CA LEU A 47 -9.40 -2.01 1.24
C LEU A 47 -8.08 -1.23 1.16
N LEU A 48 -7.06 -1.72 1.88
CA LEU A 48 -5.73 -1.09 1.86
C LEU A 48 -5.06 -1.17 0.49
N LEU A 49 -5.29 -2.25 -0.26
CA LEU A 49 -4.85 -2.39 -1.65
C LEU A 49 -5.50 -1.33 -2.54
N ALA A 50 -6.81 -1.09 -2.39
CA ALA A 50 -7.51 -0.06 -3.14
C ALA A 50 -6.95 1.35 -2.85
N GLU A 51 -6.65 1.65 -1.59
CA GLU A 51 -6.02 2.92 -1.19
C GLU A 51 -4.63 3.11 -1.81
N ASN A 52 -3.80 2.06 -1.82
CA ASN A 52 -2.46 2.14 -2.43
C ASN A 52 -2.52 2.21 -3.95
N CYS A 53 -3.44 1.49 -4.60
CA CYS A 53 -3.69 1.61 -6.03
C CYS A 53 -4.12 3.04 -6.40
N LEU A 54 -5.00 3.65 -5.61
CA LEU A 54 -5.41 5.04 -5.79
C LEU A 54 -4.24 6.01 -5.61
N SER A 55 -3.38 5.77 -4.63
CA SER A 55 -2.15 6.55 -4.41
C SER A 55 -1.22 6.46 -5.62
N VAL A 56 -0.98 5.25 -6.15
CA VAL A 56 -0.18 5.05 -7.36
C VAL A 56 -0.80 5.77 -8.56
N TYR A 57 -2.14 5.72 -8.71
CA TYR A 57 -2.84 6.42 -9.78
C TYR A 57 -2.56 7.93 -9.73
N TYR A 58 -2.76 8.56 -8.57
CA TYR A 58 -2.57 10.01 -8.43
C TYR A 58 -1.10 10.45 -8.50
N TYR A 59 -0.15 9.62 -8.08
CA TYR A 59 1.26 10.01 -8.10
C TYR A 59 1.95 9.77 -9.45
N VAL A 60 1.48 8.77 -10.21
CA VAL A 60 2.19 8.24 -11.38
C VAL A 60 1.36 8.29 -12.66
N LEU A 61 0.09 7.88 -12.62
CA LEU A 61 -0.71 7.67 -13.82
C LEU A 61 -1.43 8.95 -14.29
N ASP A 62 -1.91 9.77 -13.36
CA ASP A 62 -2.59 11.03 -13.68
C ASP A 62 -1.57 12.19 -13.76
N PRO A 63 -1.21 12.68 -14.96
CA PRO A 63 -0.16 13.67 -15.12
C PRO A 63 -0.55 15.04 -14.57
N GLU A 64 -1.83 15.41 -14.59
CA GLU A 64 -2.29 16.70 -14.04
C GLU A 64 -2.21 16.69 -12.51
N VAL A 65 -2.75 15.65 -11.88
CA VAL A 65 -2.70 15.50 -10.42
C VAL A 65 -1.26 15.33 -9.93
N ALA A 66 -0.43 14.56 -10.63
CA ALA A 66 0.96 14.38 -10.27
C ALA A 66 1.76 15.69 -10.32
N VAL A 67 1.52 16.54 -11.33
CA VAL A 67 2.14 17.87 -11.42
C VAL A 67 1.63 18.77 -10.30
N LEU A 68 0.33 18.77 -10.01
CA LEU A 68 -0.25 19.52 -8.90
C LEU A 68 0.36 19.09 -7.57
N LEU A 69 0.47 17.80 -7.27
CA LEU A 69 1.06 17.31 -6.01
C LEU A 69 2.54 17.68 -5.86
N ARG A 70 3.31 17.63 -6.96
CA ARG A 70 4.72 18.04 -6.97
C ARG A 70 4.87 19.54 -6.70
N ASN A 71 3.90 20.35 -7.11
CA ASN A 71 3.93 21.80 -7.02
C ASN A 71 3.25 22.37 -5.76
N ALA A 72 2.20 21.70 -5.24
CA ALA A 72 1.26 22.29 -4.28
C ALA A 72 1.76 22.34 -2.84
N ALA A 73 2.55 21.37 -2.35
CA ALA A 73 3.12 21.45 -1.00
C ALA A 73 4.21 20.38 -0.72
N PRO A 74 5.48 20.77 -0.47
CA PRO A 74 6.53 19.82 -0.06
C PRO A 74 6.25 19.16 1.30
N VAL A 75 5.38 19.75 2.14
CA VAL A 75 4.95 19.18 3.42
C VAL A 75 4.00 18.00 3.21
N ALA A 76 3.04 18.11 2.28
CA ALA A 76 2.10 17.03 1.97
C ALA A 76 2.85 15.81 1.41
N GLY A 77 3.80 16.02 0.49
CA GLY A 77 4.64 14.93 -0.04
C GLY A 77 5.44 14.20 1.05
N ARG A 78 5.97 14.91 2.05
CA ARG A 78 6.67 14.28 3.19
C ARG A 78 5.74 13.45 4.04
N ALA A 79 4.56 13.97 4.38
CA ALA A 79 3.57 13.25 5.18
C ALA A 79 3.10 11.98 4.46
N MET A 80 2.77 12.08 3.18
CA MET A 80 2.37 10.94 2.35
C MET A 80 3.48 9.88 2.25
N THR A 81 4.73 10.30 2.04
CA THR A 81 5.88 9.38 2.01
C THR A 81 6.03 8.65 3.35
N PHE A 82 5.92 9.38 4.46
CA PHE A 82 6.07 8.80 5.80
C PHE A 82 5.00 7.75 6.08
N VAL A 83 3.74 8.04 5.77
CA VAL A 83 2.64 7.07 5.92
C VAL A 83 2.88 5.83 5.05
N ALA A 84 3.24 6.02 3.76
CA ALA A 84 3.49 4.91 2.85
C ALA A 84 4.63 3.99 3.33
N ILE A 85 5.70 4.56 3.91
CA ILE A 85 6.82 3.78 4.47
C ILE A 85 6.40 3.02 5.73
N LEU A 86 5.65 3.66 6.65
CA LEU A 86 5.15 2.99 7.85
C LEU A 86 4.23 1.82 7.48
N GLU A 87 3.36 2.03 6.50
CA GLU A 87 2.49 0.98 5.98
C GLU A 87 3.31 -0.17 5.37
N LEU A 88 4.32 0.13 4.55
CA LEU A 88 5.23 -0.90 4.01
C LEU A 88 5.89 -1.72 5.11
N GLY A 89 6.38 -1.06 6.17
CA GLY A 89 6.93 -1.74 7.34
C GLY A 89 5.92 -2.66 8.01
N GLY A 90 4.68 -2.20 8.18
CA GLY A 90 3.58 -2.99 8.72
C GLY A 90 3.24 -4.20 7.84
N LEU A 91 3.18 -4.02 6.52
CA LEU A 91 2.91 -5.10 5.56
C LEU A 91 4.03 -6.12 5.52
N LEU A 92 5.30 -5.70 5.58
CA LEU A 92 6.43 -6.61 5.65
C LEU A 92 6.41 -7.43 6.95
N PHE A 93 6.04 -6.81 8.07
CA PHE A 93 5.85 -7.52 9.33
C PHE A 93 4.70 -8.54 9.22
N LEU A 94 3.57 -8.15 8.64
CA LEU A 94 2.44 -9.05 8.39
C LEU A 94 2.81 -10.21 7.44
N ALA A 95 3.64 -9.93 6.42
CA ALA A 95 4.16 -10.95 5.51
C ALA A 95 5.05 -11.93 6.25
N TRP A 96 5.97 -11.45 7.08
CA TRP A 96 6.83 -12.29 7.90
C TRP A 96 6.04 -13.24 8.80
N ILE A 97 5.04 -12.74 9.55
CA ILE A 97 4.22 -13.60 10.42
C ILE A 97 3.28 -14.54 9.64
N SER A 98 2.97 -14.23 8.37
CA SER A 98 2.09 -15.07 7.55
C SER A 98 2.84 -16.20 6.84
N LEU A 99 4.18 -16.13 6.82
CA LEU A 99 5.06 -17.16 6.27
C LEU A 99 5.46 -18.22 7.31
N ASP A 100 5.25 -17.93 8.59
CA ASP A 100 5.48 -18.83 9.74
C ASP A 100 4.31 -19.83 9.89
#